data_AF-A0A835HH67-F1
#
_entry.id   AF-A0A835HH67-F1
#
_cell.length_a   1.000
_cell.length_b   1.000
_cell.length_c   1.000
_cell.angle_alpha   90.00
_cell.angle_beta   90.00
_cell.angle_gamma   90.00
#
_symmetry.space_group_name_H-M   'P 1'
#
loop_
_entity.id
_entity.type
_entity.pdbx_description
1 polymer ?
#
loop_
_entity_poly.entity_id
_entity_poly.type
_entity_poly.pdbx_seq_one_letter_code
_entity_poly.pdbx_strand_id
1 'polypeptide(L)'
;MDKGLNKRGRECLRIKDTFVKKKRRVFQFQSHQTENQEQEVNKLDFFDGIPDDLVVSIFCKLSATADCPSDFFNALITCKRFYGLGLHPLVLMKTSPKAFTAKAKNWSESAHKFLKQCMDAGNIEASYTLGMIRFYSLENRGSGASLMAKAAISSHARALYSLAVIQFNGSGGTKNDKDLRAGVALCARAAFLGHIDALRELGHCLQDGYGVRQNVAEGRRYLVQANARELNSVLGKTSPSSNLGPWSTWHPNHRNIPGSGCPLLSDYGCNVPAPEPHPASQFLGDWFELKGGVPGEGLRLCSHDGCGRPETRRHEFRRCSVCGEVNYCSRACQALDWKMRHKFNCTPVNQEGEVPNVDVNGIDNDNDDVDMADVEEEDETINDS
;
A
#
# COMPACT_ATOMS: atom_id res chain seq x y z
N MET A 1 -63.27 -30.45 34.56
CA MET A 1 -62.90 -29.47 35.60
C MET A 1 -61.67 -28.72 35.11
N ASP A 2 -61.88 -27.52 34.55
CA ASP A 2 -61.30 -26.23 34.99
C ASP A 2 -59.91 -26.28 35.67
N LYS A 3 -58.87 -25.47 35.38
CA LYS A 3 -58.61 -24.14 34.75
C LYS A 3 -57.13 -24.17 34.29
N GLY A 4 -56.57 -23.40 33.36
CA GLY A 4 -56.65 -21.96 33.09
C GLY A 4 -55.39 -21.54 32.29
N LEU A 5 -55.51 -20.48 31.49
CA LEU A 5 -54.58 -20.02 30.45
C LEU A 5 -53.27 -19.41 30.97
N ASN A 6 -52.17 -19.51 30.20
CA ASN A 6 -51.55 -18.32 29.57
C ASN A 6 -50.55 -18.69 28.45
N LYS A 7 -50.83 -18.25 27.22
CA LYS A 7 -49.90 -18.23 26.08
C LYS A 7 -49.34 -16.81 25.96
N ARG A 8 -48.02 -16.61 25.94
CA ARG A 8 -47.42 -15.37 25.43
C ARG A 8 -46.64 -15.67 24.16
N GLY A 9 -47.24 -15.24 23.05
CA GLY A 9 -46.70 -15.31 21.71
C GLY A 9 -45.72 -14.17 21.42
N ARG A 10 -44.95 -14.40 20.37
CA ARG A 10 -44.02 -13.48 19.71
C ARG A 10 -44.76 -12.22 19.28
N GLU A 11 -44.25 -11.04 19.65
CA GLU A 11 -44.76 -9.77 19.14
C GLU A 11 -43.74 -9.17 18.17
N CYS A 12 -44.12 -9.22 16.90
CA CYS A 12 -43.48 -8.57 15.77
C CYS A 12 -43.98 -7.12 15.75
N LEU A 13 -43.10 -6.16 16.01
CA LEU A 13 -43.41 -4.72 15.94
C LEU A 13 -43.63 -4.33 14.47
N ARG A 14 -44.91 -4.35 14.07
CA ARG A 14 -45.42 -3.88 12.79
C ARG A 14 -45.79 -2.42 12.96
N ILE A 15 -44.90 -1.50 12.60
CA ILE A 15 -45.24 -0.07 12.48
C ILE A 15 -46.15 0.08 11.26
N LYS A 16 -47.36 0.58 11.49
CA LYS A 16 -48.37 0.86 10.47
C LYS A 16 -48.01 2.17 9.77
N ASP A 17 -47.61 2.11 8.51
CA ASP A 17 -47.47 3.30 7.67
C ASP A 17 -48.86 3.89 7.35
N THR A 18 -49.16 5.03 7.96
CA THR A 18 -50.32 5.85 7.64
C THR A 18 -50.07 6.63 6.36
N PHE A 19 -50.68 6.17 5.28
CA PHE A 19 -50.62 6.79 3.96
C PHE A 19 -51.48 8.07 3.91
N VAL A 20 -50.88 9.24 4.18
CA VAL A 20 -51.54 10.54 3.93
C VAL A 20 -51.35 10.93 2.46
N LYS A 21 -52.37 10.72 1.63
CA LYS A 21 -52.44 11.24 0.27
C LYS A 21 -52.62 12.77 0.30
N LYS A 22 -51.53 13.54 0.17
CA LYS A 22 -51.62 14.95 -0.22
C LYS A 22 -51.92 15.03 -1.72
N LYS A 23 -53.17 15.36 -2.07
CA LYS A 23 -53.58 15.82 -3.41
C LYS A 23 -52.70 17.04 -3.79
N ARG A 24 -51.76 16.87 -4.71
CA ARG A 24 -51.16 18.01 -5.42
C ARG A 24 -52.23 18.54 -6.39
N ARG A 25 -52.59 19.82 -6.23
CA ARG A 25 -53.43 20.55 -7.17
C ARG A 25 -52.74 20.56 -8.53
N VAL A 26 -53.43 20.05 -9.54
CA VAL A 26 -53.09 20.25 -10.95
C VAL A 26 -53.39 21.73 -11.24
N PHE A 27 -52.35 22.52 -11.48
CA PHE A 27 -52.52 23.85 -12.05
C PHE A 27 -52.66 23.66 -13.56
N GLN A 28 -53.88 23.85 -14.05
CA GLN A 28 -54.18 23.98 -15.48
C GLN A 28 -53.60 25.31 -15.94
N PHE A 29 -52.50 25.28 -16.69
CA PHE A 29 -52.00 26.45 -17.40
C PHE A 29 -52.77 26.53 -18.72
N GLN A 30 -53.67 27.50 -18.84
CA GLN A 30 -54.40 27.78 -20.07
C GLN A 30 -53.41 28.32 -21.11
N SER A 31 -53.37 27.65 -22.25
CA SER A 31 -52.67 28.06 -23.45
C SER A 31 -53.37 29.27 -24.08
N HIS A 32 -52.76 30.44 -23.99
CA HIS A 32 -52.98 31.50 -24.97
C HIS A 32 -51.85 31.45 -25.99
N GLN A 33 -52.20 30.96 -27.18
CA GLN A 33 -51.39 31.11 -28.38
C GLN A 33 -51.18 32.59 -28.65
N THR A 34 -49.93 33.02 -28.64
CA THR A 34 -49.48 34.18 -29.39
C THR A 34 -48.36 33.68 -30.26
N GLU A 35 -48.65 33.64 -31.56
CA GLU A 35 -47.69 33.36 -32.62
C GLU A 35 -46.62 34.44 -32.57
N ASN A 36 -45.44 34.10 -32.07
CA ASN A 36 -44.20 34.79 -32.40
C ASN A 36 -43.24 33.75 -32.93
N GLN A 37 -43.12 33.72 -34.26
CA GLN A 37 -42.01 33.10 -34.97
C GLN A 37 -40.74 33.92 -34.68
N GLU A 38 -40.17 33.73 -33.50
CA GLU A 38 -38.80 34.16 -33.21
C GLU A 38 -37.96 32.91 -33.00
N GLN A 39 -37.00 32.75 -33.91
CA GLN A 39 -35.95 31.73 -33.96
C GLN A 39 -35.51 31.26 -32.56
N GLU A 40 -36.07 30.14 -32.10
CA GLU A 40 -35.40 29.26 -31.16
C GLU A 40 -34.22 28.64 -31.90
N VAL A 41 -33.12 29.39 -32.00
CA VAL A 41 -31.80 28.78 -32.06
C VAL A 41 -31.68 28.03 -30.75
N ASN A 42 -32.10 26.76 -30.76
CA ASN A 42 -31.74 25.77 -29.76
C ASN A 42 -30.29 26.05 -29.43
N LYS A 43 -30.04 26.58 -28.24
CA LYS A 43 -28.70 26.80 -27.71
C LYS A 43 -28.18 25.40 -27.38
N LEU A 44 -27.89 24.63 -28.43
CA LEU A 44 -27.25 23.32 -28.33
C LEU A 44 -26.01 23.57 -27.48
N ASP A 45 -26.01 23.02 -26.28
CA ASP A 45 -24.81 23.00 -25.48
C ASP A 45 -23.76 22.33 -26.36
N PHE A 46 -22.60 22.98 -26.55
CA PHE A 46 -21.54 22.42 -27.40
C PHE A 46 -21.14 21.01 -26.93
N PHE A 47 -21.44 20.67 -25.67
CA PHE A 47 -21.28 19.33 -25.13
C PHE A 47 -22.31 18.31 -25.61
N ASP A 48 -23.56 18.69 -25.87
CA ASP A 48 -24.64 17.77 -26.29
C ASP A 48 -24.36 17.15 -27.68
N GLY A 49 -23.58 17.84 -28.52
CA GLY A 49 -23.16 17.34 -29.83
C GLY A 49 -21.99 16.34 -29.79
N ILE A 50 -21.31 16.18 -28.65
CA ILE A 50 -20.18 15.25 -28.53
C ILE A 50 -20.72 13.83 -28.30
N PRO A 51 -20.33 12.81 -29.06
CA PRO A 51 -20.67 11.41 -28.78
C PRO A 51 -20.19 10.91 -27.40
N ASP A 52 -20.99 10.04 -26.75
CA ASP A 52 -20.69 9.52 -25.40
C ASP A 52 -19.38 8.74 -25.32
N ASP A 53 -19.01 8.02 -26.38
CA ASP A 53 -17.75 7.28 -26.49
C ASP A 53 -16.53 8.22 -26.49
N LEU A 54 -16.63 9.39 -27.15
CA LEU A 54 -15.60 10.42 -27.07
C LEU A 54 -15.49 11.01 -25.67
N VAL A 55 -16.63 11.27 -25.01
CA VAL A 55 -16.64 11.77 -23.62
C VAL A 55 -16.02 10.74 -22.67
N VAL A 56 -16.37 9.45 -22.78
CA VAL A 56 -15.75 8.36 -22.01
C VAL A 56 -14.25 8.27 -22.29
N SER A 57 -13.82 8.41 -23.55
CA SER A 57 -12.40 8.43 -23.92
C SER A 57 -11.63 9.59 -23.28
N ILE A 58 -12.23 10.79 -23.27
CA ILE A 58 -11.68 11.97 -22.58
C ILE A 58 -11.57 11.69 -21.08
N PHE A 59 -12.63 11.18 -20.44
CA PHE A 59 -12.61 10.85 -19.02
C PHE A 59 -11.60 9.75 -18.68
N CYS A 60 -11.41 8.76 -19.54
CA CYS A 60 -10.37 7.74 -19.37
C CYS A 60 -8.97 8.35 -19.32
N LYS A 61 -8.69 9.36 -20.17
CA LYS A 61 -7.42 10.07 -20.15
C LYS A 61 -7.30 10.93 -18.90
N LEU A 62 -8.34 11.72 -18.61
CA LEU A 62 -8.39 12.60 -17.43
C LEU A 62 -8.19 11.83 -16.12
N SER A 63 -8.92 10.72 -15.93
CA SER A 63 -8.83 9.92 -14.70
C SER A 63 -7.47 9.24 -14.57
N ALA A 64 -6.86 8.81 -15.68
CA ALA A 64 -5.54 8.17 -15.69
C ALA A 64 -4.40 9.15 -15.41
N THR A 65 -4.54 10.43 -15.77
CA THR A 65 -3.51 11.46 -15.57
C THR A 65 -3.79 12.38 -14.40
N ALA A 66 -4.93 12.25 -13.71
CA ALA A 66 -5.27 13.09 -12.57
C ALA A 66 -4.24 12.94 -11.44
N ASP A 67 -3.76 14.07 -10.94
CA ASP A 67 -2.74 14.17 -9.89
C ASP A 67 -3.36 14.38 -8.50
N CYS A 68 -4.64 14.70 -8.44
CA CYS A 68 -5.43 14.70 -7.23
C CYS A 68 -6.92 14.42 -7.53
N PRO A 69 -7.74 14.11 -6.51
CA PRO A 69 -9.15 13.82 -6.74
C PRO A 69 -9.91 14.97 -7.43
N SER A 70 -9.61 16.22 -7.10
CA SER A 70 -10.31 17.38 -7.69
C SER A 70 -10.12 17.50 -9.20
N ASP A 71 -8.99 17.06 -9.76
CA ASP A 71 -8.74 17.10 -11.21
C ASP A 71 -9.78 16.30 -11.98
N PHE A 72 -10.24 15.21 -11.37
CA PHE A 72 -11.26 14.34 -11.93
C PHE A 72 -12.67 14.76 -11.52
N PHE A 73 -12.91 14.92 -10.21
CA PHE A 73 -14.27 15.17 -9.70
C PHE A 73 -14.86 16.52 -10.15
N ASN A 74 -14.04 17.56 -10.36
CA ASN A 74 -14.53 18.83 -10.87
C ASN A 74 -15.15 18.68 -12.26
N ALA A 75 -14.62 17.78 -13.10
CA ALA A 75 -15.20 17.47 -14.40
C ALA A 75 -16.49 16.63 -14.27
N LEU A 76 -16.59 15.73 -13.28
CA LEU A 76 -17.80 14.92 -13.09
C LEU A 76 -19.01 15.77 -12.67
N ILE A 77 -18.79 16.80 -11.86
CA ILE A 77 -19.89 17.60 -11.28
C ILE A 77 -20.42 18.69 -12.21
N THR A 78 -19.87 18.85 -13.42
CA THR A 78 -20.30 19.89 -14.37
C THR A 78 -21.74 19.69 -14.81
N CYS A 79 -22.13 18.45 -15.14
CA CYS A 79 -23.49 18.12 -15.54
C CYS A 79 -23.81 16.64 -15.27
N LYS A 80 -25.11 16.30 -15.30
CA LYS A 80 -25.58 14.93 -15.06
C LYS A 80 -25.00 13.91 -16.06
N ARG A 81 -24.80 14.33 -17.32
CA ARG A 81 -24.23 13.48 -18.37
C ARG A 81 -22.77 13.14 -18.07
N PHE A 82 -21.98 14.14 -17.69
CA PHE A 82 -20.57 13.95 -17.32
C PHE A 82 -20.44 13.12 -16.04
N TYR A 83 -21.31 13.33 -15.06
CA TYR A 83 -21.35 12.48 -13.88
C TYR A 83 -21.61 11.00 -14.23
N GLY A 84 -22.57 10.74 -15.12
CA GLY A 84 -22.88 9.38 -15.58
C GLY A 84 -21.74 8.73 -16.36
N LEU A 85 -21.19 9.44 -17.36
CA LEU A 85 -20.13 8.93 -18.23
C LEU A 85 -18.76 8.87 -17.54
N GLY A 86 -18.48 9.79 -16.62
CA GLY A 86 -17.26 9.78 -15.82
C GLY A 86 -17.19 8.61 -14.84
N LEU A 87 -18.34 8.05 -14.44
CA LEU A 87 -18.40 6.82 -13.63
C LEU A 87 -18.54 5.54 -14.47
N HIS A 88 -18.34 5.63 -15.78
CA HIS A 88 -18.34 4.47 -16.67
C HIS A 88 -17.22 3.48 -16.28
N PRO A 89 -17.43 2.15 -16.32
CA PRO A 89 -16.44 1.16 -15.88
C PRO A 89 -15.05 1.32 -16.52
N LEU A 90 -14.98 1.69 -17.81
CA LEU A 90 -13.69 1.93 -18.49
C LEU A 90 -12.91 3.10 -17.90
N VAL A 91 -13.60 4.15 -17.43
CA VAL A 91 -12.97 5.31 -16.78
C VAL A 91 -12.43 4.90 -15.42
N LEU A 92 -13.27 4.24 -14.62
CA LEU A 92 -12.95 3.77 -13.28
C LEU A 92 -11.78 2.77 -13.25
N MET A 93 -11.73 1.88 -14.24
CA MET A 93 -10.64 0.92 -14.44
C MET A 93 -9.29 1.63 -14.66
N LYS A 94 -9.29 2.79 -15.34
CA LYS A 94 -8.08 3.54 -15.69
C LYS A 94 -7.70 4.63 -14.69
N THR A 95 -8.56 4.92 -13.70
CA THR A 95 -8.33 5.96 -12.70
C THR A 95 -6.99 5.79 -11.99
N SER A 96 -6.21 6.87 -11.90
CA SER A 96 -4.90 6.88 -11.27
C SER A 96 -5.01 6.70 -9.74
N PRO A 97 -3.95 6.19 -9.07
CA PRO A 97 -3.92 6.13 -7.60
C PRO A 97 -4.15 7.49 -6.93
N LYS A 98 -3.64 8.56 -7.55
CA LYS A 98 -3.75 9.93 -7.03
C LYS A 98 -5.18 10.46 -7.10
N ALA A 99 -5.96 10.06 -8.10
CA ALA A 99 -7.34 10.50 -8.29
C ALA A 99 -8.34 9.96 -7.24
N PHE A 100 -8.02 8.85 -6.57
CA PHE A 100 -8.79 8.36 -5.41
C PHE A 100 -8.02 8.45 -4.08
N THR A 101 -6.94 9.24 -4.04
CA THR A 101 -6.22 9.48 -2.78
C THR A 101 -7.06 10.33 -1.84
N ALA A 102 -7.40 9.80 -0.68
CA ALA A 102 -8.06 10.53 0.38
C ALA A 102 -7.09 10.67 1.56
N LYS A 103 -7.00 11.85 2.18
CA LYS A 103 -6.37 11.97 3.49
C LYS A 103 -7.22 11.23 4.52
N ALA A 104 -6.60 10.63 5.54
CA ALA A 104 -7.35 9.87 6.55
C ALA A 104 -8.46 10.72 7.22
N LYS A 105 -8.19 12.01 7.46
CA LYS A 105 -9.18 12.96 8.03
C LYS A 105 -10.40 13.21 7.13
N ASN A 106 -10.24 12.99 5.83
CA ASN A 106 -11.29 13.17 4.82
C ASN A 106 -11.88 11.82 4.37
N TRP A 107 -11.50 10.73 5.03
CA TRP A 107 -12.07 9.41 4.74
C TRP A 107 -13.56 9.41 5.05
N SER A 108 -14.37 9.12 4.04
CA SER A 108 -15.83 9.18 4.10
C SER A 108 -16.43 7.98 3.39
N GLU A 109 -17.72 7.71 3.62
CA GLU A 109 -18.45 6.66 2.91
C GLU A 109 -18.42 6.89 1.38
N SER A 110 -18.42 8.14 0.93
CA SER A 110 -18.31 8.47 -0.50
C SER A 110 -16.93 8.13 -1.06
N ALA A 111 -15.84 8.44 -0.34
CA ALA A 111 -14.50 8.06 -0.73
C ALA A 111 -14.33 6.53 -0.77
N HIS A 112 -14.84 5.83 0.25
CA HIS A 112 -14.86 4.38 0.29
C HIS A 112 -15.62 3.78 -0.90
N LYS A 113 -16.83 4.29 -1.16
CA LYS A 113 -17.69 3.84 -2.27
C LYS A 113 -17.02 4.07 -3.62
N PHE A 114 -16.41 5.22 -3.85
CA PHE A 114 -15.70 5.50 -5.10
C PHE A 114 -14.51 4.55 -5.31
N LEU A 115 -13.69 4.34 -4.27
CA LEU A 115 -12.56 3.41 -4.33
C LEU A 115 -13.05 1.98 -4.60
N LYS A 116 -14.16 1.58 -3.96
CA LYS A 116 -14.81 0.29 -4.21
C LYS A 116 -15.32 0.18 -5.65
N GLN A 117 -15.94 1.22 -6.22
CA GLN A 117 -16.38 1.22 -7.62
C GLN A 117 -15.20 1.07 -8.58
N CYS A 118 -14.06 1.71 -8.32
CA CYS A 118 -12.83 1.50 -9.10
C CYS A 118 -12.35 0.05 -9.02
N MET A 119 -12.32 -0.52 -7.82
CA MET A 119 -11.96 -1.94 -7.60
C MET A 119 -12.93 -2.90 -8.32
N ASP A 120 -14.23 -2.65 -8.25
CA ASP A 120 -15.28 -3.46 -8.89
C ASP A 120 -15.18 -3.37 -10.42
N ALA A 121 -14.77 -2.21 -10.95
CA ALA A 121 -14.48 -2.01 -12.38
C ALA A 121 -13.15 -2.64 -12.84
N GLY A 122 -12.40 -3.28 -11.95
CA GLY A 122 -11.15 -3.98 -12.28
C GLY A 122 -9.86 -3.16 -12.09
N ASN A 123 -9.93 -2.00 -11.43
CA ASN A 123 -8.74 -1.21 -11.13
C ASN A 123 -7.86 -1.93 -10.09
N ILE A 124 -6.64 -2.29 -10.51
CA ILE A 124 -5.68 -3.05 -9.71
C ILE A 124 -5.12 -2.21 -8.56
N GLU A 125 -4.82 -0.93 -8.82
CA GLU A 125 -4.31 0.01 -7.80
C GLU A 125 -5.38 0.32 -6.74
N ALA A 126 -6.65 0.38 -7.13
CA ALA A 126 -7.75 0.51 -6.18
C ALA A 126 -7.88 -0.75 -5.30
N SER A 127 -7.72 -1.94 -5.89
CA SER A 127 -7.69 -3.21 -5.14
C SER A 127 -6.56 -3.24 -4.12
N TYR A 128 -5.35 -2.83 -4.52
CA TYR A 128 -4.20 -2.73 -3.62
C TYR A 128 -4.44 -1.69 -2.51
N THR A 129 -4.86 -0.49 -2.86
CA THR A 129 -5.07 0.62 -1.92
C THR A 129 -6.15 0.28 -0.89
N LEU A 130 -7.30 -0.21 -1.33
CA LEU A 130 -8.37 -0.64 -0.41
C LEU A 130 -7.93 -1.84 0.44
N GLY A 131 -7.12 -2.74 -0.13
CA GLY A 131 -6.53 -3.86 0.60
C GLY A 131 -5.64 -3.41 1.76
N MET A 132 -4.73 -2.47 1.51
CA MET A 132 -3.85 -1.87 2.53
C MET A 132 -4.66 -1.19 3.64
N ILE A 133 -5.66 -0.38 3.28
CA ILE A 133 -6.54 0.31 4.23
C ILE A 133 -7.32 -0.69 5.10
N ARG A 134 -7.94 -1.70 4.47
CA ARG A 134 -8.71 -2.72 5.21
C ARG A 134 -7.82 -3.54 6.15
N PHE A 135 -6.62 -3.89 5.70
CA PHE A 135 -5.70 -4.70 6.46
C PHE A 135 -5.17 -3.99 7.70
N TYR A 136 -4.68 -2.75 7.55
CA TYR A 136 -3.97 -2.05 8.62
C TYR A 136 -4.85 -1.06 9.40
N SER A 137 -5.82 -0.40 8.76
CA SER A 137 -6.58 0.70 9.38
C SER A 137 -7.96 0.30 9.89
N LEU A 138 -8.62 -0.64 9.23
CA LEU A 138 -10.01 -1.04 9.51
C LEU A 138 -10.13 -2.42 10.18
N GLU A 139 -9.01 -3.00 10.61
CA GLU A 139 -8.94 -4.29 11.32
C GLU A 139 -9.56 -5.49 10.58
N ASN A 140 -9.80 -5.36 9.27
CA ASN A 140 -10.34 -6.41 8.42
C ASN A 140 -9.23 -7.07 7.61
N ARG A 141 -8.35 -7.77 8.33
CA ARG A 141 -7.12 -8.38 7.79
C ARG A 141 -7.40 -9.40 6.70
N GLY A 142 -8.36 -10.30 6.90
CA GLY A 142 -8.73 -11.31 5.90
C GLY A 142 -9.17 -10.69 4.57
N SER A 143 -10.09 -9.72 4.61
CA SER A 143 -10.51 -9.02 3.39
C SER A 143 -9.36 -8.19 2.79
N GLY A 144 -8.57 -7.52 3.61
CA GLY A 144 -7.44 -6.71 3.14
C GLY A 144 -6.38 -7.54 2.42
N ALA A 145 -5.99 -8.68 3.01
CA ALA A 145 -5.05 -9.63 2.41
C ALA A 145 -5.58 -10.21 1.10
N SER A 146 -6.87 -10.58 1.05
CA SER A 146 -7.52 -11.08 -0.17
C SER A 146 -7.49 -10.05 -1.31
N LEU A 147 -7.73 -8.77 -1.02
CA LEU A 147 -7.66 -7.70 -2.02
C LEU A 147 -6.23 -7.43 -2.50
N MET A 148 -5.25 -7.47 -1.60
CA MET A 148 -3.83 -7.39 -1.99
C MET A 148 -3.42 -8.61 -2.82
N ALA A 149 -3.90 -9.81 -2.49
CA ALA A 149 -3.67 -11.02 -3.27
C ALA A 149 -4.27 -10.92 -4.67
N LYS A 150 -5.48 -10.37 -4.81
CA LYS A 150 -6.09 -10.07 -6.12
C LYS A 150 -5.20 -9.16 -6.95
N ALA A 151 -4.67 -8.07 -6.36
CA ALA A 151 -3.75 -7.20 -7.06
C ALA A 151 -2.42 -7.90 -7.42
N ALA A 152 -1.88 -8.72 -6.51
CA ALA A 152 -0.65 -9.47 -6.72
C ALA A 152 -0.76 -10.52 -7.83
N ILE A 153 -1.92 -11.18 -7.98
CA ILE A 153 -2.18 -12.12 -9.09
C ILE A 153 -2.06 -11.39 -10.43
N SER A 154 -2.56 -10.16 -10.52
CA SER A 154 -2.40 -9.26 -11.67
C SER A 154 -1.01 -8.61 -11.78
N SER A 155 0.02 -9.19 -11.15
CA SER A 155 1.40 -8.74 -11.17
C SER A 155 1.61 -7.31 -10.65
N HIS A 156 0.84 -6.92 -9.63
CA HIS A 156 1.06 -5.64 -8.95
C HIS A 156 2.24 -5.72 -7.99
N ALA A 157 3.37 -5.11 -8.37
CA ALA A 157 4.64 -5.27 -7.66
C ALA A 157 4.60 -4.81 -6.19
N ARG A 158 3.90 -3.71 -5.88
CA ARG A 158 3.72 -3.24 -4.49
C ARG A 158 2.85 -4.17 -3.66
N ALA A 159 1.85 -4.81 -4.28
CA ALA A 159 0.97 -5.73 -3.56
C ALA A 159 1.73 -7.02 -3.21
N LEU A 160 2.52 -7.54 -4.17
CA LEU A 160 3.44 -8.65 -3.93
C LEU A 160 4.41 -8.34 -2.78
N TYR A 161 5.02 -7.15 -2.79
CA TYR A 161 5.92 -6.74 -1.71
C TYR A 161 5.20 -6.58 -0.36
N SER A 162 4.00 -5.99 -0.33
CA SER A 162 3.20 -5.92 0.89
C SER A 162 2.89 -7.29 1.48
N LEU A 163 2.49 -8.25 0.63
CA LEU A 163 2.26 -9.63 1.06
C LEU A 163 3.55 -10.31 1.53
N ALA A 164 4.69 -10.07 0.88
CA ALA A 164 5.98 -10.59 1.32
C ALA A 164 6.32 -10.14 2.75
N VAL A 165 6.12 -8.84 3.04
CA VAL A 165 6.31 -8.30 4.39
C VAL A 165 5.35 -8.93 5.41
N ILE A 166 4.09 -9.18 5.03
CA ILE A 166 3.14 -9.88 5.89
C ILE A 166 3.63 -11.30 6.20
N GLN A 167 4.18 -12.01 5.22
CA GLN A 167 4.74 -13.35 5.41
C GLN A 167 5.99 -13.35 6.28
N PHE A 168 6.92 -12.40 6.08
CA PHE A 168 8.11 -12.28 6.92
C PHE A 168 7.78 -11.97 8.39
N ASN A 169 6.78 -11.13 8.60
CA ASN A 169 6.40 -10.70 9.93
C ASN A 169 5.37 -11.62 10.58
N GLY A 170 4.68 -12.47 9.80
CA GLY A 170 3.57 -13.31 10.26
C GLY A 170 2.37 -12.49 10.72
N SER A 171 2.00 -11.45 9.97
CA SER A 171 0.92 -10.51 10.32
C SER A 171 -0.48 -10.99 9.88
N GLY A 172 -0.60 -12.20 9.34
CA GLY A 172 -1.78 -12.70 8.61
C GLY A 172 -3.02 -12.99 9.48
N GLY A 173 -2.88 -13.11 10.80
CA GLY A 173 -3.96 -13.39 11.73
C GLY A 173 -3.72 -14.55 12.71
N THR A 174 -2.75 -15.44 12.46
CA THR A 174 -2.37 -16.54 13.37
C THR A 174 -0.89 -16.50 13.75
N LYS A 175 -0.53 -17.13 14.87
CA LYS A 175 0.86 -17.11 15.39
C LYS A 175 1.87 -17.83 14.48
N ASN A 176 1.40 -18.76 13.64
CA ASN A 176 2.23 -19.58 12.74
C ASN A 176 2.27 -19.03 11.30
N ASP A 177 1.83 -17.80 11.07
CA ASP A 177 1.77 -17.20 9.73
C ASP A 177 3.13 -16.77 9.17
N LYS A 178 4.23 -16.97 9.91
CA LYS A 178 5.56 -16.66 9.37
C LYS A 178 5.95 -17.73 8.37
N ASP A 179 5.92 -17.39 7.09
CA ASP A 179 6.47 -18.21 6.01
C ASP A 179 7.55 -17.42 5.27
N LEU A 180 8.80 -17.63 5.68
CA LEU A 180 9.94 -16.92 5.10
C LEU A 180 10.16 -17.31 3.63
N ARG A 181 9.89 -18.56 3.25
CA ARG A 181 10.07 -19.04 1.87
C ARG A 181 9.04 -18.39 0.95
N ALA A 182 7.78 -18.34 1.38
CA ALA A 182 6.74 -17.61 0.65
C ALA A 182 7.05 -16.11 0.58
N GLY A 183 7.54 -15.52 1.68
CA GLY A 183 8.00 -14.13 1.71
C GLY A 183 9.09 -13.85 0.67
N VAL A 184 10.13 -14.67 0.60
CA VAL A 184 11.20 -14.55 -0.40
C VAL A 184 10.66 -14.70 -1.82
N ALA A 185 9.79 -15.69 -2.07
CA ALA A 185 9.20 -15.92 -3.40
C ALA A 185 8.38 -14.71 -3.88
N LEU A 186 7.57 -14.12 -3.01
CA LEU A 186 6.81 -12.91 -3.29
C LEU A 186 7.72 -11.70 -3.52
N CYS A 187 8.77 -11.54 -2.71
CA CYS A 187 9.79 -10.50 -2.89
C CYS A 187 10.53 -10.65 -4.22
N ALA A 188 10.94 -11.85 -4.59
CA ALA A 188 11.60 -12.12 -5.87
C ALA A 188 10.70 -11.76 -7.05
N ARG A 189 9.42 -12.13 -7.00
CA ARG A 189 8.45 -11.75 -8.04
C ARG A 189 8.23 -10.24 -8.11
N ALA A 190 8.14 -9.55 -6.97
CA ALA A 190 8.04 -8.09 -6.93
C ALA A 190 9.31 -7.40 -7.48
N ALA A 191 10.49 -7.92 -7.14
CA ALA A 191 11.78 -7.42 -7.61
C ALA A 191 11.96 -7.59 -9.13
N PHE A 192 11.50 -8.73 -9.67
CA PHE A 192 11.45 -8.99 -11.12
C PHE A 192 10.58 -7.97 -11.85
N LEU A 193 9.45 -7.59 -11.26
CA LEU A 193 8.54 -6.54 -11.77
C LEU A 193 9.06 -5.11 -11.53
N GLY A 194 10.29 -4.94 -11.03
CA GLY A 194 10.94 -3.64 -10.87
C GLY A 194 10.75 -2.98 -9.50
N HIS A 195 10.16 -3.66 -8.51
CA HIS A 195 10.01 -3.08 -7.17
C HIS A 195 11.35 -3.00 -6.44
N ILE A 196 11.88 -1.78 -6.30
CA ILE A 196 13.23 -1.52 -5.76
C ILE A 196 13.35 -2.01 -4.31
N ASP A 197 12.36 -1.78 -3.47
CA ASP A 197 12.42 -2.22 -2.06
C ASP A 197 12.37 -3.73 -1.93
N ALA A 198 11.67 -4.41 -2.84
CA ALA A 198 11.62 -5.86 -2.84
C ALA A 198 12.96 -6.46 -3.29
N LEU A 199 13.62 -5.82 -4.27
CA LEU A 199 14.97 -6.19 -4.70
C LEU A 199 15.98 -6.02 -3.56
N ARG A 200 15.86 -4.93 -2.78
CA ARG A 200 16.71 -4.70 -1.61
C ARG A 200 16.46 -5.75 -0.53
N GLU A 201 15.20 -6.05 -0.23
CA GLU A 201 14.83 -7.09 0.73
C GLU A 201 15.37 -8.46 0.29
N LEU A 202 15.24 -8.81 -0.99
CA LEU A 202 15.79 -10.05 -1.55
C LEU A 202 17.31 -10.11 -1.42
N GLY A 203 18.01 -8.99 -1.67
CA GLY A 203 19.45 -8.89 -1.46
C GLY A 203 19.86 -9.23 -0.03
N HIS A 204 19.14 -8.70 0.96
CA HIS A 204 19.36 -9.04 2.36
C HIS A 204 19.00 -10.49 2.69
N CYS A 205 17.90 -11.03 2.13
CA CYS A 205 17.53 -12.43 2.34
C CYS A 205 18.63 -13.39 1.89
N LEU A 206 19.24 -13.13 0.73
CA LEU A 206 20.37 -13.92 0.22
C LEU A 206 21.64 -13.74 1.06
N GLN A 207 21.92 -12.54 1.55
CA GLN A 207 23.08 -12.31 2.41
C GLN A 207 22.98 -13.05 3.73
N ASP A 208 21.79 -13.08 4.33
CA ASP A 208 21.58 -13.61 5.68
C ASP A 208 21.11 -15.08 5.68
N GLY A 209 20.79 -15.65 4.52
CA GLY A 209 20.13 -16.97 4.44
C GLY A 209 18.69 -16.94 4.95
N TYR A 210 18.03 -15.79 4.92
CA TYR A 210 16.71 -15.58 5.53
C TYR A 210 15.60 -16.06 4.59
N GLY A 211 15.10 -17.27 4.82
CA GLY A 211 14.04 -17.90 4.00
C GLY A 211 14.53 -18.44 2.65
N VAL A 212 15.83 -18.41 2.39
CA VAL A 212 16.50 -18.88 1.17
C VAL A 212 17.92 -19.32 1.49
N ARG A 213 18.52 -20.19 0.66
CA ARG A 213 19.93 -20.55 0.80
C ARG A 213 20.81 -19.30 0.72
N GLN A 214 21.73 -19.15 1.66
CA GLN A 214 22.64 -18.02 1.69
C GLN A 214 23.49 -17.95 0.42
N ASN A 215 23.54 -16.79 -0.19
CA ASN A 215 24.41 -16.43 -1.29
C ASN A 215 24.83 -14.96 -1.15
N VAL A 216 25.91 -14.74 -0.40
CA VAL A 216 26.40 -13.39 -0.08
C VAL A 216 26.78 -12.61 -1.34
N ALA A 217 27.38 -13.27 -2.33
CA ALA A 217 27.83 -12.63 -3.57
C ALA A 217 26.63 -12.10 -4.39
N GLU A 218 25.61 -12.93 -4.59
CA GLU A 218 24.39 -12.52 -5.29
C GLU A 218 23.59 -11.49 -4.49
N GLY A 219 23.48 -11.66 -3.17
CA GLY A 219 22.82 -10.69 -2.30
C GLY A 219 23.45 -9.29 -2.40
N ARG A 220 24.79 -9.20 -2.39
CA ARG A 220 25.51 -7.92 -2.64
C ARG A 220 25.20 -7.34 -4.02
N ARG A 221 25.15 -8.18 -5.07
CA ARG A 221 24.80 -7.73 -6.43
C ARG A 221 23.41 -7.10 -6.47
N TYR A 222 22.40 -7.72 -5.83
CA TYR A 222 21.05 -7.15 -5.79
C TYR A 222 20.96 -5.85 -4.98
N LEU A 223 21.72 -5.69 -3.90
CA LEU A 223 21.77 -4.41 -3.19
C LEU A 223 22.37 -3.29 -4.04
N VAL A 224 23.45 -3.57 -4.79
CA VAL A 224 24.03 -2.60 -5.74
C VAL A 224 23.03 -2.28 -6.85
N GLN A 225 22.34 -3.29 -7.38
CA GLN A 225 21.32 -3.09 -8.41
C GLN A 225 20.12 -2.27 -7.90
N ALA A 226 19.68 -2.48 -6.65
CA ALA A 226 18.63 -1.67 -6.03
C ALA A 226 19.04 -0.20 -5.95
N ASN A 227 20.27 0.09 -5.51
CA ASN A 227 20.81 1.46 -5.48
C ASN A 227 20.88 2.08 -6.88
N ALA A 228 21.35 1.33 -7.88
CA ALA A 228 21.41 1.80 -9.27
C ALA A 228 20.03 2.10 -9.85
N ARG A 229 19.04 1.23 -9.61
CA ARG A 229 17.65 1.45 -10.04
C ARG A 229 16.99 2.64 -9.33
N GLU A 230 17.30 2.84 -8.05
CA GLU A 230 16.83 4.01 -7.29
C GLU A 230 17.41 5.31 -7.86
N LEU A 231 18.71 5.36 -8.13
CA LEU A 231 19.36 6.51 -8.77
C LEU A 231 18.75 6.81 -10.14
N ASN A 232 18.60 5.78 -11.00
CA ASN A 232 18.01 5.94 -12.32
C ASN A 232 16.54 6.42 -12.27
N SER A 233 15.75 5.94 -11.30
CA SER A 233 14.37 6.37 -11.08
C SER A 233 14.26 7.86 -10.79
N VAL A 234 15.26 8.44 -10.11
CA VAL A 234 15.27 9.86 -9.80
C VAL A 234 15.80 10.71 -10.95
N LEU A 235 16.88 10.27 -11.62
CA LEU A 235 17.39 10.94 -12.82
C LEU A 235 16.35 10.98 -13.96
N GLY A 236 15.52 9.95 -14.09
CA GLY A 236 14.44 9.92 -15.08
C GLY A 236 13.28 10.88 -14.80
N LYS A 237 13.14 11.39 -13.57
CA LYS A 237 12.09 12.36 -13.19
C LYS A 237 12.53 13.82 -13.35
N THR A 238 13.83 14.07 -13.46
CA THR A 238 14.38 15.42 -13.69
C THR A 238 14.37 15.73 -15.18
N SER A 239 13.46 16.60 -15.64
CA SER A 239 13.48 17.11 -17.01
C SER A 239 14.77 17.89 -17.29
N PRO A 240 15.40 17.76 -18.48
CA PRO A 240 16.61 18.52 -18.84
C PRO A 240 16.37 20.04 -18.99
N SER A 241 15.13 20.52 -18.88
CA SER A 241 14.73 21.94 -19.01
C SER A 241 14.61 22.68 -17.67
N SER A 242 14.65 22.00 -16.52
CA SER A 242 14.78 22.69 -15.23
C SER A 242 16.25 23.01 -15.02
N ASN A 243 16.60 24.30 -14.96
CA ASN A 243 17.92 24.82 -14.59
C ASN A 243 18.62 23.87 -13.61
N LEU A 244 19.76 23.32 -14.04
CA LEU A 244 20.70 22.59 -13.20
C LEU A 244 21.24 23.54 -12.12
N GLY A 245 20.46 23.78 -11.07
CA GLY A 245 20.99 24.09 -9.74
C GLY A 245 21.80 22.89 -9.23
N PRO A 246 22.74 23.09 -8.29
CA PRO A 246 24.12 22.56 -8.29
C PRO A 246 24.23 21.04 -8.08
N TRP A 247 23.60 20.24 -8.93
CA TRP A 247 23.75 18.79 -9.01
C TRP A 247 25.01 18.42 -9.79
N SER A 248 25.49 19.31 -10.67
CA SER A 248 26.62 19.05 -11.57
C SER A 248 27.97 19.56 -11.04
N THR A 249 27.99 20.32 -9.94
CA THR A 249 29.24 20.77 -9.34
C THR A 249 29.65 19.79 -8.26
N TRP A 250 30.55 18.86 -8.63
CA TRP A 250 31.40 18.16 -7.68
C TRP A 250 32.09 19.21 -6.78
N HIS A 251 31.55 19.42 -5.59
CA HIS A 251 32.13 20.31 -4.59
C HIS A 251 32.38 19.51 -3.32
N PRO A 252 33.65 19.34 -2.91
CA PRO A 252 34.02 18.56 -1.72
C PRO A 252 33.50 19.12 -0.38
N ASN A 253 32.78 20.24 -0.37
CA ASN A 253 32.48 21.02 0.84
C ASN A 253 31.03 21.53 0.94
N HIS A 254 30.02 20.76 0.53
CA HIS A 254 28.63 21.11 0.86
C HIS A 254 28.22 20.54 2.22
N ARG A 255 28.11 21.45 3.20
CA ARG A 255 27.41 21.23 4.47
C ARG A 255 25.97 20.78 4.20
N ASN A 256 25.59 19.71 4.91
CA ASN A 256 24.24 19.16 5.02
C ASN A 256 23.15 20.24 5.07
N ILE A 257 22.26 20.25 4.09
CA ILE A 257 20.90 20.77 4.30
C ILE A 257 20.15 19.64 5.03
N PRO A 258 19.67 19.83 6.26
CA PRO A 258 18.96 18.78 6.97
C PRO A 258 17.62 18.48 6.28
N GLY A 259 17.37 17.22 5.93
CA GLY A 259 16.00 16.69 5.83
C GLY A 259 15.36 16.48 4.45
N SER A 260 16.07 16.59 3.31
CA SER A 260 15.39 16.41 1.99
C SER A 260 16.09 15.48 0.98
N GLY A 261 17.27 14.93 1.28
CA GLY A 261 18.00 14.06 0.36
C GLY A 261 18.36 12.70 0.95
N CYS A 262 18.16 11.65 0.17
CA CYS A 262 18.77 10.34 0.35
C CYS A 262 20.22 10.37 -0.17
N PRO A 263 21.25 10.17 0.67
CA PRO A 263 22.59 9.95 0.17
C PRO A 263 22.71 8.57 -0.48
N LEU A 264 22.43 8.46 -1.78
CA LEU A 264 22.86 7.32 -2.58
C LEU A 264 24.34 7.52 -2.81
N LEU A 265 25.20 6.65 -2.26
CA LEU A 265 26.64 6.82 -2.38
C LEU A 265 27.10 8.12 -1.68
N SER A 266 26.78 8.27 -0.38
CA SER A 266 27.21 9.43 0.46
C SER A 266 28.67 9.81 0.23
N ASP A 267 29.51 8.80 0.05
CA ASP A 267 30.95 8.92 -0.07
C ASP A 267 31.37 9.60 -1.38
N TYR A 268 30.43 9.73 -2.33
CA TYR A 268 30.60 10.37 -3.64
C TYR A 268 29.75 11.65 -3.78
N GLY A 269 29.10 12.12 -2.71
CA GLY A 269 28.38 13.40 -2.70
C GLY A 269 27.05 13.42 -3.46
N CYS A 270 26.48 12.27 -3.85
CA CYS A 270 25.20 12.21 -4.58
C CYS A 270 24.01 12.17 -3.61
N ASN A 271 23.33 13.30 -3.41
CA ASN A 271 22.08 13.38 -2.67
C ASN A 271 20.89 13.32 -3.63
N VAL A 272 20.03 12.32 -3.45
CA VAL A 272 18.88 12.03 -4.31
C VAL A 272 17.60 12.29 -3.51
N PRO A 273 16.60 13.04 -4.01
CA PRO A 273 15.33 13.24 -3.31
C PRO A 273 14.71 11.95 -2.77
N ALA A 274 14.10 12.04 -1.58
CA ALA A 274 13.37 10.93 -1.00
C ALA A 274 12.26 10.44 -1.95
N PRO A 275 12.13 9.11 -2.18
CA PRO A 275 11.01 8.59 -2.94
C PRO A 275 9.69 9.04 -2.32
N GLU A 276 8.79 9.58 -3.14
CA GLU A 276 7.44 9.92 -2.65
C GLU A 276 6.74 8.64 -2.16
N PRO A 277 6.16 8.67 -0.95
CA PRO A 277 5.44 7.52 -0.42
C PRO A 277 4.19 7.26 -1.27
N HIS A 278 3.84 5.99 -1.44
CA HIS A 278 2.61 5.61 -2.14
C HIS A 278 1.38 6.18 -1.42
N PRO A 279 0.30 6.58 -2.12
CA PRO A 279 -0.92 7.07 -1.49
C PRO A 279 -1.49 6.18 -0.38
N ALA A 280 -1.42 4.86 -0.56
CA ALA A 280 -1.81 3.91 0.49
C ALA A 280 -0.96 4.04 1.76
N SER A 281 0.37 4.19 1.64
CA SER A 281 1.27 4.37 2.78
C SER A 281 1.07 5.73 3.45
N GLN A 282 0.85 6.79 2.65
CA GLN A 282 0.47 8.11 3.15
C GLN A 282 -0.81 8.04 3.99
N PHE A 283 -1.84 7.37 3.46
CA PHE A 283 -3.09 7.16 4.20
C PHE A 283 -2.86 6.49 5.54
N LEU A 284 -2.02 5.44 5.60
CA LEU A 284 -1.72 4.75 6.86
C LEU A 284 -1.04 5.68 7.87
N GLY A 285 -0.05 6.47 7.42
CA GLY A 285 0.60 7.49 8.25
C GLY A 285 -0.41 8.47 8.85
N ASP A 286 -1.20 9.11 7.97
CA ASP A 286 -2.25 10.06 8.37
C ASP A 286 -3.27 9.40 9.34
N TRP A 287 -3.63 8.14 9.10
CA TRP A 287 -4.64 7.43 9.89
C TRP A 287 -4.22 7.24 11.34
N PHE A 288 -2.97 6.82 11.56
CA PHE A 288 -2.47 6.60 12.92
C PHE A 288 -2.04 7.90 13.60
N GLU A 289 -1.57 8.89 12.84
CA GLU A 289 -1.31 10.24 13.37
C GLU A 289 -2.59 10.85 13.97
N LEU A 290 -3.72 10.76 13.27
CA LEU A 290 -5.02 11.23 13.77
C LEU A 290 -5.50 10.49 15.03
N LYS A 291 -4.99 9.27 15.28
CA LYS A 291 -5.30 8.47 16.47
C LYS A 291 -4.24 8.61 17.57
N GLY A 292 -3.41 9.66 17.52
CA GLY A 292 -2.40 9.95 18.53
C GLY A 292 -1.06 9.24 18.30
N GLY A 293 -0.81 8.74 17.09
CA GLY A 293 0.46 8.12 16.68
C GLY A 293 0.69 6.70 17.19
N VAL A 294 -0.26 6.13 17.93
CA VAL A 294 -0.14 4.81 18.54
C VAL A 294 -1.20 3.86 17.96
N PRO A 295 -0.80 2.74 17.32
CA PRO A 295 -1.76 1.81 16.70
C PRO A 295 -2.54 0.96 17.70
N GLY A 296 -2.08 0.88 18.94
CA GLY A 296 -2.72 0.17 20.05
C GLY A 296 -1.75 0.02 21.21
N GLU A 297 -2.23 -0.46 22.36
CA GLU A 297 -1.41 -0.55 23.57
C GLU A 297 -0.20 -1.48 23.36
N GLY A 298 1.01 -0.89 23.44
CA GLY A 298 2.28 -1.61 23.25
C GLY A 298 2.61 -1.96 21.79
N LEU A 299 1.80 -1.50 20.82
CA LEU A 299 2.06 -1.66 19.39
C LEU A 299 2.76 -0.41 18.84
N ARG A 300 3.68 -0.60 17.90
CA ARG A 300 4.50 0.49 17.33
C ARG A 300 4.21 0.68 15.84
N LEU A 301 4.47 1.87 15.32
CA LEU A 301 4.55 2.11 13.89
C LEU A 301 5.96 1.81 13.39
N CYS A 302 6.09 1.44 12.11
CA CYS A 302 7.40 1.36 11.47
C CYS A 302 8.08 2.74 11.49
N SER A 303 9.34 2.78 11.93
CA SER A 303 10.10 4.02 12.10
C SER A 303 10.56 4.68 10.79
N HIS A 304 10.39 4.03 9.63
CA HIS A 304 10.68 4.65 8.35
C HIS A 304 9.57 5.63 7.97
N ASP A 305 9.93 6.92 7.90
CA ASP A 305 9.04 8.00 7.50
C ASP A 305 8.45 7.72 6.11
N GLY A 306 7.12 7.76 6.00
CA GLY A 306 6.39 7.43 4.77
C GLY A 306 5.98 5.96 4.63
N CYS A 307 6.35 5.07 5.56
CA CYS A 307 5.85 3.68 5.57
C CYS A 307 4.42 3.56 6.13
N GLY A 308 4.17 4.16 7.30
CA GLY A 308 2.88 4.17 7.98
C GLY A 308 2.36 2.81 8.50
N ARG A 309 3.10 1.70 8.33
CA ARG A 309 2.64 0.38 8.75
C ARG A 309 2.68 0.23 10.28
N PRO A 310 1.58 -0.20 10.92
CA PRO A 310 1.56 -0.56 12.33
C PRO A 310 1.95 -2.02 12.54
N GLU A 311 2.50 -2.31 13.72
CA GLU A 311 2.52 -3.67 14.26
C GLU A 311 1.08 -4.17 14.46
N THR A 312 0.89 -5.46 14.20
CA THR A 312 -0.36 -6.19 14.51
C THR A 312 -0.26 -6.96 15.82
N ARG A 313 0.97 -7.26 16.26
CA ARG A 313 1.31 -7.89 17.54
C ARG A 313 2.55 -7.22 18.14
N ARG A 314 2.70 -7.29 19.46
CA ARG A 314 3.87 -6.69 20.15
C ARG A 314 5.16 -7.34 19.64
N HIS A 315 6.18 -6.51 19.42
CA HIS A 315 7.51 -6.94 18.99
C HIS A 315 7.52 -7.72 17.66
N GLU A 316 6.57 -7.41 16.79
CA GLU A 316 6.50 -7.98 15.45
C GLU A 316 7.63 -7.45 14.56
N PHE A 317 7.93 -6.17 14.69
CA PHE A 317 8.91 -5.49 13.85
C PHE A 317 10.32 -5.65 14.39
N ARG A 318 11.28 -5.73 13.47
CA ARG A 318 12.70 -5.87 13.81
C ARG A 318 13.20 -4.57 14.38
N ARG A 319 13.90 -4.63 15.52
CA ARG A 319 14.55 -3.45 16.12
C ARG A 319 15.92 -3.21 15.51
N CYS A 320 16.38 -1.97 15.53
CA CYS A 320 17.78 -1.68 15.22
C CYS A 320 18.69 -2.42 16.22
N SER A 321 19.63 -3.20 15.70
CA SER A 321 20.53 -4.01 16.53
C SER A 321 21.54 -3.20 17.34
N VAL A 322 21.74 -1.92 16.99
CA VAL A 322 22.68 -1.03 17.68
C VAL A 322 22.01 -0.31 18.85
N CYS A 323 20.91 0.40 18.58
CA CYS A 323 20.26 1.24 19.60
C CYS A 323 19.00 0.61 20.22
N GLY A 324 18.37 -0.40 19.61
CA GLY A 324 17.12 -0.98 20.11
C GLY A 324 15.87 -0.08 20.03
N GLU A 325 16.02 1.24 19.86
CA GLU A 325 14.93 2.23 19.95
C GLU A 325 13.96 2.21 18.78
N VAL A 326 14.46 2.09 17.55
CA VAL A 326 13.65 2.13 16.32
C VAL A 326 13.31 0.73 15.82
N ASN A 327 12.19 0.60 15.11
CA ASN A 327 11.67 -0.67 14.62
C ASN A 327 11.18 -0.61 13.17
N TYR A 328 11.39 -1.69 12.42
CA TYR A 328 11.14 -1.72 10.98
C TYR A 328 10.32 -2.94 10.56
N CYS A 329 9.34 -2.70 9.70
CA CYS A 329 8.53 -3.78 9.11
C CYS A 329 9.31 -4.61 8.07
N SER A 330 10.44 -4.12 7.56
CA SER A 330 11.25 -4.76 6.52
C SER A 330 12.70 -4.25 6.57
N ARG A 331 13.66 -5.00 6.02
CA ARG A 331 15.04 -4.54 5.85
C ARG A 331 15.13 -3.36 4.88
N ALA A 332 14.24 -3.29 3.89
CA ALA A 332 14.19 -2.15 2.99
C ALA A 332 13.82 -0.85 3.72
N CYS A 333 12.82 -0.88 4.61
CA CYS A 333 12.49 0.27 5.46
C CYS A 333 13.65 0.66 6.38
N GLN A 334 14.34 -0.31 6.97
CA GLN A 334 15.53 -0.05 7.78
C GLN A 334 16.63 0.63 6.96
N ALA A 335 16.93 0.13 5.76
CA ALA A 335 17.97 0.68 4.90
C ALA A 335 17.65 2.12 4.44
N LEU A 336 16.38 2.39 4.10
CA LEU A 336 15.94 3.74 3.73
C LEU A 336 16.02 4.70 4.92
N ASP A 337 15.52 4.30 6.10
CA ASP A 337 15.57 5.14 7.30
C ASP A 337 17.01 5.40 7.76
N TRP A 338 17.88 4.38 7.69
CA TRP A 338 19.31 4.49 7.98
C TRP A 338 19.97 5.56 7.12
N LYS A 339 19.73 5.49 5.81
CA LYS A 339 20.25 6.42 4.81
C LYS A 339 19.74 7.85 5.02
N MET A 340 18.47 8.01 5.40
CA MET A 340 17.82 9.33 5.50
C MET A 340 18.09 10.07 6.81
N ARG A 341 18.00 9.38 7.94
CA ARG A 341 18.08 10.05 9.25
C ARG A 341 18.75 9.21 10.33
N HIS A 342 18.48 7.90 10.39
CA HIS A 342 18.80 7.14 11.59
C HIS A 342 20.30 6.96 11.81
N LYS A 343 21.11 6.88 10.73
CA LYS A 343 22.58 6.78 10.82
C LYS A 343 23.21 7.88 11.68
N PHE A 344 22.62 9.09 11.70
CA PHE A 344 23.16 10.24 12.43
C PHE A 344 22.75 10.28 13.90
N ASN A 345 21.65 9.60 14.25
CA ASN A 345 21.05 9.64 15.58
C ASN A 345 21.13 8.29 16.32
N CYS A 346 21.75 7.28 15.71
CA CYS A 346 21.84 5.95 16.30
C CYS A 346 22.97 5.90 17.35
N THR A 347 22.60 5.77 18.61
CA THR A 347 23.52 5.60 19.74
C THR A 347 23.40 4.20 20.32
N PRO A 348 24.52 3.49 20.60
CA PRO A 348 24.48 2.21 21.28
C PRO A 348 23.74 2.31 22.62
N VAL A 349 23.03 1.25 23.00
CA VAL A 349 22.47 1.15 24.36
C VAL A 349 23.64 1.02 25.34
N ASN A 350 23.85 2.02 26.18
CA ASN A 350 24.79 1.89 27.31
C ASN A 350 24.23 0.84 28.26
N GLN A 351 24.88 -0.31 28.36
CA GLN A 351 24.62 -1.30 29.42
C GLN A 351 25.17 -0.77 30.76
N GLU A 352 24.54 0.27 31.30
CA GLU A 352 24.81 0.68 32.68
C GLU A 352 23.51 0.60 33.48
N GLY A 353 23.34 -0.55 34.14
CA GLY A 353 22.44 -0.73 35.28
C GLY A 353 21.02 -1.18 34.97
N GLU A 354 20.81 -2.46 34.63
CA GLU A 354 19.55 -3.13 34.96
C GLU A 354 19.78 -4.54 35.54
N VAL A 355 19.02 -4.77 36.59
CA VAL A 355 18.91 -5.96 37.46
C VAL A 355 18.54 -7.20 36.62
N PRO A 356 19.02 -8.42 36.95
CA PRO A 356 18.72 -9.58 36.12
C PRO A 356 17.23 -9.93 36.19
N ASN A 357 16.48 -9.61 35.14
CA ASN A 357 15.24 -10.30 34.82
C ASN A 357 15.62 -11.59 34.09
N VAL A 358 15.40 -12.70 34.78
CA VAL A 358 15.46 -14.03 34.20
C VAL A 358 14.25 -14.17 33.28
N ASP A 359 14.44 -13.98 31.98
CA ASP A 359 13.52 -14.48 30.97
C ASP A 359 14.27 -15.40 30.01
N VAL A 360 13.74 -16.62 29.98
CA VAL A 360 14.22 -17.86 29.38
C VAL A 360 14.74 -17.69 27.95
N ASN A 361 15.97 -18.18 27.73
CA ASN A 361 16.61 -18.36 26.44
C ASN A 361 15.70 -19.07 25.43
N GLY A 362 15.45 -18.42 24.29
CA GLY A 362 15.06 -19.06 23.04
C GLY A 362 16.19 -18.85 22.03
N ILE A 363 17.30 -19.57 22.23
CA ILE A 363 18.31 -19.81 21.20
C ILE A 363 17.98 -21.19 20.67
N ASP A 364 17.30 -21.26 19.54
CA ASP A 364 17.33 -22.48 18.71
C ASP A 364 18.03 -22.10 17.41
N ASN A 365 19.35 -22.23 17.48
CA ASN A 365 20.21 -22.47 16.33
C ASN A 365 20.04 -23.96 15.98
N ASP A 366 19.11 -24.30 15.09
CA ASP A 366 19.12 -25.62 14.46
C ASP A 366 20.03 -25.57 13.23
N ASN A 367 21.34 -25.65 13.51
CA ASN A 367 22.29 -26.30 12.61
C ASN A 367 22.21 -27.80 12.94
N ASP A 368 21.41 -28.55 12.18
CA ASP A 368 21.56 -30.00 12.15
C ASP A 368 22.68 -30.35 11.15
N ASP A 369 23.85 -30.58 11.72
CA ASP A 369 24.91 -31.38 11.15
C ASP A 369 24.36 -32.80 10.89
N VAL A 370 24.34 -33.20 9.63
CA VAL A 370 24.11 -34.59 9.25
C VAL A 370 25.44 -35.32 9.42
N ASP A 371 25.59 -36.01 10.55
CA ASP A 371 26.67 -36.97 10.77
C ASP A 371 26.57 -38.11 9.76
N MET A 372 27.68 -38.30 9.04
CA MET A 372 27.97 -39.50 8.26
C MET A 372 27.95 -40.72 9.18
N ALA A 373 27.08 -41.68 8.88
CA ALA A 373 27.25 -43.05 9.35
C ALA A 373 28.12 -43.80 8.32
N ASP A 374 29.22 -44.37 8.83
CA ASP A 374 30.08 -45.31 8.15
C ASP A 374 29.26 -46.46 7.55
N VAL A 375 29.35 -46.62 6.23
CA VAL A 375 29.01 -47.89 5.56
C VAL A 375 30.33 -48.53 5.20
N GLU A 376 30.70 -49.53 5.97
CA GLU A 376 31.83 -50.42 5.68
C GLU A 376 31.59 -51.12 4.32
N GLU A 377 32.67 -51.16 3.55
CA GLU A 377 32.80 -51.87 2.29
C GLU A 377 32.59 -53.38 2.49
N GLU A 378 31.66 -53.99 1.75
CA GLU A 378 31.74 -55.41 1.42
C GLU A 378 31.94 -55.55 -0.08
N ASP A 379 33.13 -56.07 -0.41
CA ASP A 379 33.67 -56.32 -1.74
C ASP A 379 32.79 -57.23 -2.60
N GLU A 380 32.73 -56.89 -3.89
CA GLU A 380 32.26 -57.75 -4.96
C GLU A 380 33.08 -59.05 -5.03
N THR A 381 32.40 -60.20 -5.03
CA THR A 381 32.92 -61.42 -5.68
C THR A 381 32.07 -61.74 -6.89
N ILE A 382 32.57 -61.31 -8.05
CA ILE A 382 32.25 -61.87 -9.35
C ILE A 382 32.78 -63.31 -9.39
N ASN A 383 31.93 -64.27 -9.76
CA ASN A 383 32.41 -65.42 -10.52
C ASN A 383 31.32 -65.99 -11.43
N ASP A 384 31.74 -66.23 -12.67
CA ASP A 384 31.01 -66.73 -13.82
C ASP A 384 30.31 -68.07 -13.58
N SER A 385 29.10 -68.23 -14.13
CA SER A 385 28.67 -69.32 -15.06
C SER A 385 27.17 -69.28 -15.32
#